data_AF-A0A428YSZ1-F1
#
_entry.id   AF-A0A428YSZ1-F1
#
_cell.length_a   1.000
_cell.length_b   1.000
_cell.length_c   1.000
_cell.angle_alpha   90.00
_cell.angle_beta   90.00
_cell.angle_gamma   90.00
#
_symmetry.space_group_name_H-M   'P 1'
#
loop_
_entity.id
_entity.type
_entity.pdbx_description
1 polymer ?
#
loop_
_entity_poly.entity_id
_entity_poly.type
_entity_poly.pdbx_seq_one_letter_code
_entity_poly.pdbx_strand_id
1 'polypeptide(L)'
;MLAVAAVFGLVTPAAEARSAFRGFDAVATAVEPNGSWKHLALRGDQYVIFSDSGIFEGPAYIRHKWPFLPAHFTADVDAASVVRENNRWKYMFTQGTDRLIFFDTGIVEGPQFYPGKWPFLGAELYNGFDAVTAHMEGQSWIHLATAGENYAFFTDGRLIAGPGLIRNRWPWLPQQFMSYLDDAAVEVEQGRYKISFYKGAERLIFSDSRGIEELVDIRHKWPFLSAWLGA
;
A
#
# COMPACT_ATOMS: atom_id res chain seq x y z
N MET A 1 4.24 -41.35 25.87
CA MET A 1 3.06 -40.52 25.52
C MET A 1 3.58 -39.11 25.27
N LEU A 2 3.80 -38.74 24.00
CA LEU A 2 4.21 -37.38 23.62
C LEU A 2 2.93 -36.57 23.36
N ALA A 3 2.76 -35.46 24.06
CA ALA A 3 1.70 -34.50 23.78
C ALA A 3 2.13 -33.62 22.60
N VAL A 4 1.34 -33.66 21.53
CA VAL A 4 1.44 -32.72 20.40
C VAL A 4 0.74 -31.44 20.83
N ALA A 5 1.49 -30.37 21.06
CA ALA A 5 0.92 -29.04 21.25
C ALA A 5 0.51 -28.48 19.89
N ALA A 6 -0.81 -28.43 19.65
CA ALA A 6 -1.38 -27.71 18.53
C ALA A 6 -1.12 -26.21 18.74
N VAL A 7 -0.29 -25.62 17.87
CA VAL A 7 -0.16 -24.16 17.77
C VAL A 7 -1.40 -23.67 17.03
N PHE A 8 -2.45 -23.35 17.79
CA PHE A 8 -3.53 -22.53 17.27
C PHE A 8 -2.95 -21.13 17.03
N GLY A 9 -2.91 -20.72 15.77
CA GLY A 9 -2.54 -19.37 15.38
C GLY A 9 -3.47 -18.38 16.06
N LEU A 10 -2.95 -17.71 17.09
CA LEU A 10 -3.58 -16.55 17.68
C LEU A 10 -3.57 -15.46 16.61
N VAL A 11 -4.73 -15.25 15.98
CA VAL A 11 -5.01 -14.00 15.28
C VAL A 11 -4.82 -12.91 16.33
N THR A 12 -3.82 -12.04 16.11
CA THR A 12 -3.50 -10.98 17.05
C THR A 12 -4.67 -9.97 17.08
N PRO A 13 -4.96 -9.35 18.24
CA PRO A 13 -6.00 -8.32 18.37
C PRO A 13 -5.87 -7.15 17.36
N ALA A 14 -4.68 -6.96 16.78
CA ALA A 14 -4.41 -6.00 15.73
C ALA A 14 -5.18 -6.28 14.42
N ALA A 15 -5.43 -7.55 14.08
CA ALA A 15 -6.15 -7.93 12.87
C ALA A 15 -7.67 -7.66 12.95
N GLU A 16 -8.27 -7.85 14.13
CA GLU A 16 -9.71 -7.55 14.34
C GLU A 16 -9.99 -6.05 14.42
N ALA A 17 -9.06 -5.25 14.96
CA ALA A 17 -9.17 -3.78 14.95
C ALA A 17 -9.02 -3.16 13.54
N ARG A 18 -8.48 -3.91 12.57
CA ARG A 18 -8.22 -3.44 11.19
C ARG A 18 -9.46 -3.43 10.28
N SER A 19 -10.53 -4.19 10.54
CA SER A 19 -11.55 -4.48 9.50
C SER A 19 -12.80 -3.59 9.49
N ALA A 20 -13.16 -2.90 10.58
CA ALA A 20 -14.48 -2.24 10.67
C ALA A 20 -14.57 -0.87 9.95
N PHE A 21 -13.44 -0.27 9.54
CA PHE A 21 -13.41 1.08 8.99
C PHE A 21 -12.60 1.24 7.71
N ARG A 22 -12.00 0.17 7.17
CA ARG A 22 -11.18 0.24 5.95
C ARG A 22 -12.06 0.43 4.71
N GLY A 23 -11.84 1.54 3.99
CA GLY A 23 -12.39 1.71 2.64
C GLY A 23 -11.70 0.77 1.65
N PHE A 24 -10.37 0.66 1.76
CA PHE A 24 -9.54 -0.24 0.96
C PHE A 24 -8.64 -1.05 1.87
N ASP A 25 -8.22 -2.23 1.41
CA ASP A 25 -7.12 -2.96 2.04
C ASP A 25 -5.78 -2.39 1.57
N ALA A 26 -5.72 -1.95 0.31
CA ALA A 26 -4.58 -1.26 -0.29
C ALA A 26 -5.00 -0.41 -1.52
N VAL A 27 -4.29 0.68 -1.80
CA VAL A 27 -4.34 1.53 -2.98
C VAL A 27 -2.93 1.87 -3.49
N ALA A 28 -2.61 1.41 -4.69
CA ALA A 28 -1.40 1.82 -5.42
C ALA A 28 -1.75 2.82 -6.53
N THR A 29 -0.84 3.73 -6.84
CA THR A 29 -1.04 4.75 -7.89
C THR A 29 0.17 4.84 -8.81
N ALA A 30 -0.07 4.98 -10.11
CA ALA A 30 0.97 5.29 -11.08
C ALA A 30 0.51 6.37 -12.09
N VAL A 31 1.47 7.14 -12.60
CA VAL A 31 1.25 8.09 -13.69
C VAL A 31 1.42 7.38 -15.02
N GLU A 32 0.43 7.51 -15.89
CA GLU A 32 0.46 6.99 -17.26
C GLU A 32 1.25 7.92 -18.19
N PRO A 33 1.74 7.44 -19.35
CA PRO A 33 2.56 8.24 -20.28
C PRO A 33 1.86 9.49 -20.82
N ASN A 34 0.52 9.47 -20.83
CA ASN A 34 -0.31 10.62 -21.22
C ASN A 34 -0.52 11.62 -20.07
N GLY A 35 0.16 11.45 -18.94
CA GLY A 35 0.03 12.28 -17.73
C GLY A 35 -1.22 11.99 -16.91
N SER A 36 -2.05 11.02 -17.30
CA SER A 36 -3.24 10.66 -16.53
C SER A 36 -2.87 9.78 -15.32
N TRP A 37 -3.64 9.93 -14.26
CA TRP A 37 -3.54 9.13 -13.06
C TRP A 37 -4.28 7.82 -13.23
N LYS A 38 -3.67 6.72 -12.80
CA LYS A 38 -4.37 5.44 -12.72
C LYS A 38 -4.04 4.77 -11.39
N HIS A 39 -5.08 4.28 -10.74
CA HIS A 39 -5.05 3.71 -9.40
C HIS A 39 -5.42 2.24 -9.48
N LEU A 40 -4.77 1.42 -8.65
CA LEU A 40 -5.20 0.07 -8.29
C LEU A 40 -5.71 0.13 -6.86
N ALA A 41 -6.97 -0.18 -6.62
CA ALA A 41 -7.50 -0.42 -5.28
C ALA A 41 -7.78 -1.91 -5.07
N LEU A 42 -7.48 -2.40 -3.87
CA LEU A 42 -7.69 -3.78 -3.43
C LEU A 42 -8.64 -3.78 -2.23
N ARG A 43 -9.55 -4.75 -2.19
CA ARG A 43 -10.48 -4.98 -1.07
C ARG A 43 -10.96 -6.43 -1.05
N GLY A 44 -10.80 -7.11 0.07
CA GLY A 44 -11.02 -8.56 0.19
C GLY A 44 -10.25 -9.30 -0.90
N ASP A 45 -10.96 -10.12 -1.67
CA ASP A 45 -10.41 -10.86 -2.81
C ASP A 45 -10.58 -10.13 -4.17
N GLN A 46 -10.91 -8.84 -4.15
CA GLN A 46 -11.24 -8.04 -5.33
C GLN A 46 -10.28 -6.87 -5.58
N TYR A 47 -10.24 -6.42 -6.83
CA TYR A 47 -9.54 -5.22 -7.24
C TYR A 47 -10.41 -4.35 -8.16
N VAL A 48 -10.07 -3.06 -8.22
CA VAL A 48 -10.54 -2.10 -9.23
C VAL A 48 -9.35 -1.31 -9.75
N ILE A 49 -9.29 -1.09 -11.06
CA ILE A 49 -8.37 -0.14 -11.68
C ILE A 49 -9.18 1.03 -12.24
N PHE A 50 -8.86 2.25 -11.83
CA PHE A 50 -9.64 3.45 -12.16
C PHE A 50 -8.78 4.71 -12.27
N SER A 51 -9.38 5.79 -12.75
CA SER A 51 -8.87 7.17 -12.67
C SER A 51 -9.99 8.12 -12.25
N ASP A 52 -9.69 9.42 -12.20
CA ASP A 52 -10.70 10.47 -12.06
C ASP A 52 -11.81 10.41 -13.14
N SER A 53 -11.56 9.76 -14.29
CA SER A 53 -12.58 9.60 -15.35
C SER A 53 -13.47 8.36 -15.19
N GLY A 54 -13.18 7.47 -14.25
CA GLY A 54 -13.98 6.27 -14.01
C GLY A 54 -13.17 4.97 -13.94
N ILE A 55 -13.90 3.85 -13.91
CA ILE A 55 -13.34 2.50 -13.82
C ILE A 55 -12.87 2.02 -15.20
N PHE A 56 -11.64 1.55 -15.27
CA PHE A 56 -11.09 0.86 -16.44
C PHE A 56 -11.25 -0.65 -16.36
N GLU A 57 -11.12 -1.21 -15.16
CA GLU A 57 -11.14 -2.65 -14.94
C GLU A 57 -11.66 -2.98 -13.54
N GLY A 58 -12.41 -4.07 -13.41
CA GLY A 58 -13.07 -4.46 -12.17
C GLY A 58 -14.39 -3.73 -11.90
N PRO A 59 -15.01 -3.93 -10.72
CA PRO A 59 -14.59 -4.83 -9.66
C PRO A 59 -14.52 -6.29 -10.11
N ALA A 60 -13.40 -6.95 -9.87
CA ALA A 60 -13.19 -8.35 -10.24
C ALA A 60 -12.24 -9.04 -9.26
N TYR A 61 -12.22 -10.37 -9.28
CA TYR A 61 -11.38 -11.16 -8.36
C TYR A 61 -9.90 -11.07 -8.72
N ILE A 62 -9.04 -10.86 -7.70
CA ILE A 62 -7.57 -10.81 -7.82
C ILE A 62 -7.05 -12.11 -8.45
N ARG A 63 -7.53 -13.27 -7.98
CA ARG A 63 -7.18 -14.60 -8.50
C ARG A 63 -7.49 -14.80 -9.99
N HIS A 64 -8.43 -14.04 -10.57
CA HIS A 64 -8.74 -14.13 -12.00
C HIS A 64 -7.80 -13.26 -12.84
N LYS A 65 -7.43 -12.07 -12.34
CA LYS A 65 -6.47 -11.20 -13.03
C LYS A 65 -5.06 -11.77 -12.99
N TRP A 66 -4.65 -12.28 -11.83
CA TRP A 66 -3.32 -12.85 -11.62
C TRP A 66 -3.41 -14.27 -11.07
N PRO A 67 -3.73 -15.27 -11.92
CA PRO A 67 -3.94 -16.65 -11.49
C PRO A 67 -2.66 -17.36 -11.02
N PHE A 68 -1.50 -16.76 -11.27
CA PHE A 68 -0.20 -17.27 -10.81
C PHE A 68 0.15 -16.81 -9.39
N LEU A 69 -0.63 -15.89 -8.78
CA LEU A 69 -0.34 -15.44 -7.42
C LEU A 69 -0.56 -16.58 -6.42
N PRO A 70 0.30 -16.71 -5.39
CA PRO A 70 0.05 -17.61 -4.27
C PRO A 70 -1.29 -17.28 -3.62
N ALA A 71 -2.01 -18.30 -3.15
CA ALA A 71 -3.39 -18.15 -2.67
C ALA A 71 -3.56 -17.06 -1.59
N HIS A 72 -2.60 -16.92 -0.67
CA HIS A 72 -2.68 -15.90 0.38
C HIS A 72 -2.71 -14.48 -0.23
N PHE A 73 -1.89 -14.20 -1.24
CA PHE A 73 -1.86 -12.90 -1.93
C PHE A 73 -3.06 -12.63 -2.86
N THR A 74 -4.07 -13.49 -2.87
CA THR A 74 -5.29 -13.29 -3.66
C THR A 74 -6.45 -12.69 -2.87
N ALA A 75 -6.25 -12.43 -1.57
CA ALA A 75 -7.19 -11.73 -0.71
C ALA A 75 -6.45 -11.00 0.42
N ASP A 76 -7.07 -9.98 0.98
CA ASP A 76 -6.62 -9.29 2.21
C ASP A 76 -5.14 -8.86 2.11
N VAL A 77 -4.79 -8.21 1.00
CA VAL A 77 -3.44 -7.67 0.76
C VAL A 77 -3.26 -6.45 1.68
N ASP A 78 -2.26 -6.49 2.55
CA ASP A 78 -2.07 -5.46 3.57
C ASP A 78 -1.64 -4.10 2.99
N ALA A 79 -0.85 -4.12 1.92
CA ALA A 79 -0.43 -2.91 1.21
C ALA A 79 0.06 -3.22 -0.22
N ALA A 80 -0.01 -2.23 -1.11
CA ALA A 80 0.33 -2.39 -2.52
C ALA A 80 1.07 -1.18 -3.10
N SER A 81 2.08 -1.46 -3.93
CA SER A 81 2.76 -0.46 -4.75
C SER A 81 2.70 -0.82 -6.24
N VAL A 82 2.63 0.19 -7.08
CA VAL A 82 2.73 0.07 -8.53
C VAL A 82 3.74 1.10 -9.03
N VAL A 83 4.71 0.63 -9.80
CA VAL A 83 5.60 1.49 -10.56
C VAL A 83 5.53 1.13 -12.04
N ARG A 84 5.86 2.10 -12.89
CA ARG A 84 5.93 1.86 -14.34
C ARG A 84 7.35 1.44 -14.72
N GLU A 85 7.48 0.24 -15.28
CA GLU A 85 8.74 -0.32 -15.78
C GLU A 85 8.50 -0.82 -17.21
N ASN A 86 9.26 -0.32 -18.19
CA ASN A 86 9.15 -0.72 -19.61
C ASN A 86 7.71 -0.68 -20.17
N ASN A 87 6.98 0.41 -19.92
CA ASN A 87 5.57 0.60 -20.30
C ASN A 87 4.57 -0.40 -19.68
N ARG A 88 4.96 -1.12 -18.63
CA ARG A 88 4.09 -2.03 -17.89
C ARG A 88 4.03 -1.62 -16.43
N TRP A 89 2.97 -2.03 -15.76
CA TRP A 89 2.88 -1.92 -14.32
C TRP A 89 3.64 -3.08 -13.69
N LYS A 90 4.55 -2.72 -12.79
CA LYS A 90 5.22 -3.64 -11.90
C LYS A 90 4.65 -3.44 -10.51
N TYR A 91 4.09 -4.50 -9.98
CA TYR A 91 3.35 -4.52 -8.74
C TYR A 91 4.25 -5.04 -7.62
N MET A 92 4.08 -4.50 -6.42
CA MET A 92 4.56 -5.11 -5.19
C MET A 92 3.39 -5.23 -4.24
N PHE A 93 3.08 -6.44 -3.79
CA PHE A 93 2.10 -6.69 -2.72
C PHE A 93 2.81 -7.15 -1.45
N THR A 94 2.27 -6.74 -0.30
CA THR A 94 2.66 -7.27 1.00
C THR A 94 1.47 -7.88 1.71
N GLN A 95 1.71 -8.97 2.43
CA GLN A 95 0.73 -9.60 3.28
C GLN A 95 1.43 -10.32 4.44
N GLY A 96 1.01 -10.03 5.66
CA GLY A 96 1.74 -10.37 6.87
C GLY A 96 3.17 -9.82 6.79
N THR A 97 4.13 -10.74 6.78
CA THR A 97 5.57 -10.40 6.72
C THR A 97 6.22 -10.77 5.39
N ASP A 98 5.42 -11.16 4.41
CA ASP A 98 5.87 -11.53 3.08
C ASP A 98 5.60 -10.40 2.09
N ARG A 99 6.47 -10.32 1.08
CA ARG A 99 6.29 -9.48 -0.10
C ARG A 99 6.45 -10.30 -1.36
N LEU A 100 5.82 -9.86 -2.45
CA LEU A 100 6.13 -10.33 -3.80
C LEU A 100 6.12 -9.19 -4.80
N ILE A 101 6.94 -9.31 -5.85
CA ILE A 101 7.01 -8.38 -6.97
C ILE A 101 6.65 -9.13 -8.25
N PHE A 102 5.80 -8.53 -9.07
CA PHE A 102 5.29 -9.19 -10.27
C PHE A 102 4.88 -8.21 -11.38
N PHE A 103 4.75 -8.73 -12.59
CA PHE A 103 4.02 -8.10 -13.68
C PHE A 103 2.73 -8.87 -13.94
N ASP A 104 1.84 -8.35 -14.79
CA ASP A 104 0.68 -9.10 -15.29
C ASP A 104 1.07 -10.46 -15.93
N THR A 105 2.32 -10.63 -16.36
CA THR A 105 2.84 -11.86 -16.99
C THR A 105 3.41 -12.88 -16.02
N GLY A 106 3.59 -12.55 -14.73
CA GLY A 106 4.15 -13.48 -13.74
C GLY A 106 4.96 -12.82 -12.64
N ILE A 107 5.34 -13.65 -11.66
CA ILE A 107 6.16 -13.29 -10.51
C ILE A 107 7.61 -13.03 -10.95
N VAL A 108 8.17 -11.93 -10.45
CA VAL A 108 9.56 -11.51 -10.67
C VAL A 108 10.42 -11.83 -9.44
N GLU A 109 9.90 -11.57 -8.24
CA GLU A 109 10.60 -11.79 -6.98
C GLU A 109 9.60 -12.20 -5.89
N GLY A 110 9.99 -13.15 -5.04
CA GLY A 110 9.19 -13.62 -3.90
C GLY A 110 8.20 -14.75 -4.22
N PRO A 111 7.32 -15.12 -3.27
CA PRO A 111 7.18 -14.53 -1.93
C PRO A 111 8.46 -14.57 -1.10
N GLN A 112 8.76 -13.50 -0.36
CA GLN A 112 9.93 -13.42 0.49
C GLN A 112 9.60 -12.69 1.79
N PHE A 113 10.05 -13.27 2.90
CA PHE A 113 10.01 -12.66 4.22
C PHE A 113 10.83 -11.36 4.25
N TYR A 114 10.15 -10.22 4.32
CA TYR A 114 10.81 -8.93 4.15
C TYR A 114 11.71 -8.50 5.33
N PRO A 115 11.55 -8.96 6.59
CA PRO A 115 12.55 -8.68 7.63
C PRO A 115 13.93 -9.27 7.33
N GLY A 116 13.99 -10.36 6.53
CA GLY A 116 15.26 -10.89 6.01
C GLY A 116 15.82 -10.07 4.84
N LYS A 117 14.96 -9.48 4.01
CA LYS A 117 15.36 -8.63 2.88
C LYS A 117 15.81 -7.24 3.31
N TRP A 118 15.09 -6.62 4.25
CA TRP A 118 15.32 -5.27 4.74
C TRP A 118 15.55 -5.27 6.25
N PRO A 119 16.68 -5.84 6.73
CA PRO A 119 16.94 -6.04 8.16
C PRO A 119 17.11 -4.73 8.95
N PHE A 120 17.19 -3.59 8.27
CA PHE A 120 17.34 -2.27 8.86
C PHE A 120 16.01 -1.57 9.20
N LEU A 121 14.84 -2.11 8.83
CA LEU A 121 13.54 -1.49 9.16
C LEU A 121 13.17 -1.62 10.65
N GLY A 122 13.80 -2.56 11.36
CA GLY A 122 13.58 -2.76 12.79
C GLY A 122 12.22 -3.39 13.12
N ALA A 123 12.07 -3.84 14.38
CA ALA A 123 10.90 -4.59 14.83
C ALA A 123 9.57 -3.84 14.66
N GLU A 124 9.61 -2.50 14.79
CA GLU A 124 8.43 -1.62 14.68
C GLU A 124 7.73 -1.71 13.30
N LEU A 125 8.46 -2.05 12.24
CA LEU A 125 7.93 -2.16 10.86
C LEU A 125 7.78 -3.62 10.39
N TYR A 126 8.11 -4.60 11.24
CA TYR A 126 8.04 -6.04 10.90
C TYR A 126 6.69 -6.68 11.23
N ASN A 127 5.71 -5.95 11.76
CA ASN A 127 4.38 -6.47 12.09
C ASN A 127 3.36 -6.33 10.94
N GLY A 128 3.84 -6.39 9.70
CA GLY A 128 3.08 -6.03 8.51
C GLY A 128 3.05 -4.53 8.28
N PHE A 129 3.19 -4.12 7.04
CA PHE A 129 2.98 -2.73 6.66
C PHE A 129 1.48 -2.43 6.67
N ASP A 130 1.12 -1.31 7.28
CA ASP A 130 -0.21 -0.72 7.12
C ASP A 130 -0.35 -0.04 5.76
N ALA A 131 0.78 0.40 5.18
CA ALA A 131 0.84 1.00 3.86
C ALA A 131 2.25 0.86 3.27
N VAL A 132 2.34 0.73 1.94
CA VAL A 132 3.62 0.70 1.24
C VAL A 132 3.50 1.26 -0.17
N THR A 133 4.45 2.10 -0.52
CA THR A 133 4.55 2.64 -1.87
C THR A 133 6.01 2.78 -2.27
N ALA A 134 6.25 2.87 -3.55
CA ALA A 134 7.59 2.97 -4.10
C ALA A 134 7.55 3.86 -5.32
N HIS A 135 8.63 4.61 -5.52
CA HIS A 135 8.91 5.28 -6.77
C HIS A 135 10.33 4.96 -7.23
N MET A 136 10.54 5.11 -8.54
CA MET A 136 11.86 4.96 -9.14
C MET A 136 12.59 6.30 -9.11
N GLU A 137 13.78 6.33 -8.51
CA GLU A 137 14.73 7.43 -8.65
C GLU A 137 16.01 6.90 -9.31
N GLY A 138 16.24 7.31 -10.56
CA GLY A 138 17.32 6.76 -11.38
C GLY A 138 17.12 5.25 -11.63
N GLN A 139 17.98 4.43 -11.03
CA GLN A 139 17.96 2.96 -11.12
C GLN A 139 17.52 2.29 -9.81
N SER A 140 17.11 3.07 -8.80
CA SER A 140 16.79 2.57 -7.47
C SER A 140 15.33 2.81 -7.13
N TRP A 141 14.73 1.82 -6.48
CA TRP A 141 13.42 1.95 -5.86
C TRP A 141 13.61 2.64 -4.52
N ILE A 142 12.82 3.67 -4.28
CA ILE A 142 12.69 4.30 -2.97
C ILE A 142 11.30 3.97 -2.47
N HIS A 143 11.26 3.21 -1.38
CA HIS A 143 10.06 2.77 -0.71
C HIS A 143 9.73 3.72 0.43
N LEU A 144 8.44 4.01 0.61
CA LEU A 144 7.85 4.52 1.85
C LEU A 144 6.97 3.41 2.42
N ALA A 145 7.24 2.99 3.65
CA ALA A 145 6.40 2.05 4.38
C ALA A 145 5.94 2.68 5.70
N THR A 146 4.73 2.31 6.15
CA THR A 146 4.22 2.68 7.47
C THR A 146 3.70 1.47 8.23
N ALA A 147 3.83 1.48 9.55
CA ALA A 147 3.18 0.51 10.45
C ALA A 147 2.94 1.14 11.83
N GLY A 148 1.71 1.08 12.33
CA GLY A 148 1.29 1.81 13.52
C GLY A 148 1.55 3.30 13.36
N GLU A 149 2.30 3.89 14.28
CA GLU A 149 2.73 5.30 14.24
C GLU A 149 4.04 5.51 13.45
N ASN A 150 4.64 4.44 12.93
CA ASN A 150 5.98 4.48 12.37
C ASN A 150 5.98 4.62 10.85
N TYR A 151 7.04 5.23 10.31
CA TYR A 151 7.36 5.26 8.89
C TYR A 151 8.84 4.95 8.65
N ALA A 152 9.18 4.54 7.43
CA ALA A 152 10.55 4.55 6.92
C ALA A 152 10.59 4.88 5.43
N PHE A 153 11.62 5.60 5.00
CA PHE A 153 12.05 5.69 3.61
C PHE A 153 13.31 4.85 3.42
N PHE A 154 13.35 4.03 2.38
CA PHE A 154 14.48 3.13 2.16
C PHE A 154 14.61 2.69 0.71
N THR A 155 15.80 2.24 0.32
CA THR A 155 16.01 1.45 -0.90
C THR A 155 16.17 -0.02 -0.54
N ASP A 156 16.29 -0.87 -1.55
CA ASP A 156 16.57 -2.30 -1.35
C ASP A 156 17.85 -2.60 -0.54
N GLY A 157 18.79 -1.65 -0.46
CA GLY A 157 20.07 -1.85 0.22
C GLY A 157 20.29 -1.01 1.48
N ARG A 158 19.49 0.02 1.73
CA ARG A 158 19.70 0.91 2.88
C ARG A 158 18.48 1.70 3.29
N LEU A 159 18.48 2.08 4.55
CA LEU A 159 17.61 3.10 5.11
C LEU A 159 18.02 4.49 4.59
N ILE A 160 17.03 5.29 4.18
CA ILE A 160 17.19 6.71 3.81
C ILE A 160 16.75 7.60 4.97
N ALA A 161 15.60 7.31 5.57
CA ALA A 161 15.06 8.01 6.73
C ALA A 161 14.12 7.10 7.52
N GLY A 162 13.90 7.42 8.80
CA GLY A 162 13.22 6.52 9.74
C GLY A 162 14.12 5.34 10.14
N PRO A 163 13.59 4.24 10.72
CA PRO A 163 12.26 4.17 11.31
C PRO A 163 12.04 5.31 12.30
N GLY A 164 10.89 5.96 12.22
CA GLY A 164 10.55 7.06 13.12
C GLY A 164 9.06 7.31 13.13
N LEU A 165 8.61 8.20 14.00
CA LEU A 165 7.19 8.47 14.15
C LEU A 165 6.69 9.42 13.05
N ILE A 166 5.53 9.10 12.46
CA ILE A 166 4.82 9.92 11.47
C ILE A 166 4.59 11.33 12.03
N ARG A 167 4.12 11.43 13.28
CA ARG A 167 3.89 12.71 13.97
C ARG A 167 5.13 13.60 14.11
N ASN A 168 6.33 13.01 14.11
CA ASN A 168 7.57 13.79 14.18
C ASN A 168 8.01 14.26 12.80
N ARG A 169 7.78 13.46 11.76
CA ARG A 169 8.13 13.81 10.38
C ARG A 169 7.16 14.84 9.79
N TRP A 170 5.87 14.65 10.02
CA TRP A 170 4.81 15.51 9.52
C TRP A 170 3.90 15.94 10.67
N PRO A 171 4.36 16.87 11.54
CA PRO A 171 3.63 17.26 12.76
C PRO A 171 2.32 18.01 12.50
N TRP A 172 2.09 18.42 11.25
CA TRP A 172 0.91 19.16 10.82
C TRP A 172 -0.15 18.28 10.16
N LEU A 173 0.06 16.96 10.02
CA LEU A 173 -0.99 16.07 9.54
C LEU A 173 -2.15 16.04 10.55
N PRO A 174 -3.40 15.88 10.09
CA PRO A 174 -4.52 15.62 11.00
C PRO A 174 -4.26 14.35 11.82
N GLN A 175 -4.75 14.33 13.07
CA GLN A 175 -4.46 13.26 14.03
C GLN A 175 -4.79 11.85 13.49
N GLN A 176 -5.86 11.70 12.70
CA GLN A 176 -6.26 10.40 12.16
C GLN A 176 -5.29 9.82 11.12
N PHE A 177 -4.43 10.65 10.52
CA PHE A 177 -3.41 10.25 9.56
C PHE A 177 -2.04 10.02 10.19
N MET A 178 -1.94 10.09 11.53
CA MET A 178 -0.67 9.87 12.23
C MET A 178 -0.39 8.40 12.53
N SER A 179 -1.35 7.49 12.29
CA SER A 179 -1.16 6.07 12.55
C SER A 179 -2.15 5.16 11.83
N TYR A 180 -1.79 3.89 11.73
CA TYR A 180 -2.63 2.80 11.24
C TYR A 180 -3.29 3.13 9.90
N LEU A 181 -2.51 3.63 8.95
CA LEU A 181 -3.03 4.01 7.64
C LEU A 181 -3.68 2.82 6.95
N ASP A 182 -4.63 3.10 6.07
CA ASP A 182 -5.26 2.04 5.27
C ASP A 182 -4.43 1.79 4.00
N ASP A 183 -3.83 2.84 3.43
CA ASP A 183 -2.67 2.73 2.54
C ASP A 183 -1.97 4.10 2.37
N ALA A 184 -0.92 4.11 1.54
CA ALA A 184 -0.16 5.26 1.11
C ALA A 184 0.22 5.12 -0.37
N ALA A 185 0.28 6.25 -1.08
CA ALA A 185 0.82 6.31 -2.42
C ALA A 185 1.81 7.47 -2.54
N VAL A 186 2.89 7.29 -3.31
CA VAL A 186 3.84 8.35 -3.65
C VAL A 186 3.72 8.70 -5.12
N GLU A 187 3.72 10.00 -5.38
CA GLU A 187 3.74 10.63 -6.68
C GLU A 187 5.01 11.45 -6.82
N VAL A 188 5.61 11.42 -8.02
CA VAL A 188 6.67 12.36 -8.40
C VAL A 188 6.16 13.25 -9.53
N GLU A 189 5.78 14.48 -9.20
CA GLU A 189 5.35 15.48 -10.18
C GLU A 189 6.40 16.58 -10.27
N GLN A 190 6.96 16.81 -11.47
CA GLN A 190 7.95 17.85 -11.73
C GLN A 190 9.14 17.83 -10.74
N GLY A 191 9.58 16.64 -10.34
CA GLY A 191 10.67 16.44 -9.38
C GLY A 191 10.29 16.67 -7.91
N ARG A 192 8.99 16.76 -7.60
CA ARG A 192 8.47 16.88 -6.24
C ARG A 192 7.71 15.63 -5.84
N TYR A 193 7.95 15.20 -4.61
CA TYR A 193 7.23 14.12 -3.98
C TYR A 193 5.90 14.63 -3.43
N LYS A 194 4.80 14.04 -3.89
CA LYS A 194 3.52 14.10 -3.20
C LYS A 194 3.22 12.75 -2.60
N ILE A 195 2.67 12.75 -1.39
CA ILE A 195 2.30 11.57 -0.65
C ILE A 195 0.80 11.63 -0.45
N SER A 196 0.10 10.56 -0.82
CA SER A 196 -1.29 10.34 -0.48
C SER A 196 -1.35 9.38 0.69
N PHE A 197 -2.04 9.73 1.77
CA PHE A 197 -2.44 8.78 2.81
C PHE A 197 -3.94 8.51 2.73
N TYR A 198 -4.31 7.27 2.97
CA TYR A 198 -5.68 6.80 2.96
C TYR A 198 -6.07 6.37 4.38
N LYS A 199 -7.24 6.83 4.83
CA LYS A 199 -7.78 6.47 6.13
C LYS A 199 -9.31 6.51 6.09
N GLY A 200 -9.94 5.36 6.25
CA GLY A 200 -11.37 5.17 6.08
C GLY A 200 -11.86 5.66 4.73
N ALA A 201 -12.82 6.58 4.75
CA ALA A 201 -13.36 7.21 3.55
C ALA A 201 -12.58 8.46 3.12
N GLU A 202 -11.44 8.78 3.75
CA GLU A 202 -10.67 9.99 3.47
C GLU A 202 -9.35 9.69 2.76
N ARG A 203 -8.98 10.59 1.85
CA ARG A 203 -7.64 10.66 1.26
C ARG A 203 -7.04 12.04 1.52
N LEU A 204 -5.81 12.06 2.01
CA LEU A 204 -5.00 13.26 2.22
C LEU A 204 -3.81 13.24 1.27
N ILE A 205 -3.66 14.25 0.40
CA ILE A 205 -2.45 14.48 -0.41
C ILE A 205 -1.64 15.61 0.22
N PHE A 206 -0.34 15.42 0.31
CA PHE A 206 0.56 16.42 0.86
C PHE A 206 1.96 16.34 0.27
N SER A 207 2.74 17.41 0.45
CA SER A 207 4.18 17.40 0.18
C SER A 207 4.96 18.11 1.28
N ASP A 208 6.22 17.74 1.48
CA ASP A 208 7.09 18.41 2.46
C ASP A 208 7.22 19.92 2.19
N SER A 209 7.09 20.34 0.92
CA SER A 209 7.26 21.73 0.50
C SER A 209 6.01 22.60 0.61
N ARG A 210 4.81 22.01 0.61
CA ARG A 210 3.54 22.74 0.57
C ARG A 210 2.58 22.40 1.71
N GLY A 211 2.91 21.40 2.53
CA GLY A 211 1.98 20.87 3.52
C GLY A 211 0.84 20.11 2.85
N ILE A 212 -0.36 20.21 3.41
CA ILE A 212 -1.57 19.58 2.88
C ILE A 212 -1.97 20.25 1.57
N GLU A 213 -2.07 19.46 0.50
CA GLU A 213 -2.48 19.93 -0.83
C GLU A 213 -3.94 19.56 -1.14
N GLU A 214 -4.42 18.42 -0.63
CA GLU A 214 -5.81 17.98 -0.80
C GLU A 214 -6.24 17.14 0.41
N LEU A 215 -7.46 17.32 0.90
CA LEU A 215 -8.14 16.39 1.81
C LEU A 215 -9.56 16.19 1.28
N VAL A 216 -9.89 14.95 0.91
CA VAL A 216 -11.16 14.63 0.25
C VAL A 216 -11.79 13.36 0.82
N ASP A 217 -13.12 13.36 0.84
CA ASP A 217 -13.90 12.13 0.99
C ASP A 217 -13.91 11.37 -0.35
N ILE A 218 -13.46 10.13 -0.32
CA ILE A 218 -13.27 9.25 -1.47
C ILE A 218 -14.59 9.00 -2.20
N ARG A 219 -15.72 8.94 -1.49
CA ARG A 219 -17.05 8.71 -2.07
C ARG A 219 -17.55 9.94 -2.83
N HIS A 220 -17.09 11.13 -2.46
CA HIS A 220 -17.37 12.36 -3.20
C HIS A 220 -16.42 12.53 -4.39
N LYS A 221 -15.14 12.21 -4.21
CA LYS A 221 -14.14 12.30 -5.27
C LYS A 221 -14.39 11.28 -6.38
N TRP A 222 -14.73 10.04 -6.01
CA TRP A 222 -14.95 8.92 -6.92
C TRP A 222 -16.27 8.20 -6.61
N PRO A 223 -17.42 8.84 -6.90
CA PRO A 223 -18.74 8.30 -6.54
C PRO A 223 -19.05 6.96 -7.22
N PHE A 224 -18.39 6.65 -8.33
CA PHE A 224 -18.50 5.37 -9.02
C PHE A 224 -17.91 4.19 -8.21
N LEU A 225 -17.11 4.44 -7.17
CA LEU A 225 -16.61 3.39 -6.27
C LEU A 225 -17.58 3.07 -5.13
N SER A 226 -18.56 3.93 -4.84
CA SER A 226 -19.42 3.82 -3.65
C SER A 226 -20.18 2.49 -3.56
N ALA A 227 -20.65 1.96 -4.70
CA ALA A 227 -21.33 0.66 -4.74
C ALA A 227 -20.38 -0.49 -4.37
N TRP A 228 -19.12 -0.41 -4.78
CA TRP A 228 -18.11 -1.42 -4.48
C TRP A 228 -17.58 -1.32 -3.05
N LEU A 229 -17.47 -0.09 -2.53
CA LEU A 229 -17.04 0.19 -1.16
C LEU A 229 -18.10 -0.18 -0.11
N GLY A 230 -19.34 -0.42 -0.53
CA GLY A 230 -20.44 -0.83 0.36
C GLY A 230 -20.92 0.32 1.22
N ALA A 231 -21.51 1.33 0.57
CA ALA A 231 -22.14 2.51 1.19
C ALA A 231 -22.96 2.18 2.45
#